data_AF-A0A354M8D9-F1
#
_entry.id   AF-A0A354M8D9-F1
#
_cell.length_a   1.000
_cell.length_b   1.000
_cell.length_c   1.000
_cell.angle_alpha   90.00
_cell.angle_beta   90.00
_cell.angle_gamma   90.00
#
_symmetry.space_group_name_H-M   'P 1'
#
loop_
_entity.id
_entity.type
_entity.pdbx_description
1 polymer ?
#
loop_
_entity_poly.entity_id
_entity_poly.type
_entity_poly.pdbx_seq_one_letter_code
_entity_poly.pdbx_strand_id
1 'polypeptide(L)'
;MNNISLISLLKLAVKHIFLLIFAGLVCAAAAFSYCNFIAQPKYSATGSVIVTNGSIINNNASDTASQTSSKNVSYTDINASLQLADTINDILNTNDIYKLLSNEEQNRYSYSNLKGRSTVKRRSTDSLFIDVTFTASTPEEAQRLANRFLKLAPEYIADYIPSANAAV
;
A
#
# COMPACT_ATOMS: atom_id res chain seq x y z
N MET A 1 -10.45 -1.84 -55.03
CA MET A 1 -10.79 -2.11 -53.62
C MET A 1 -10.75 -3.61 -53.41
N ASN A 2 -9.66 -4.12 -52.83
CA ASN A 2 -9.48 -5.55 -52.61
C ASN A 2 -10.23 -5.91 -51.33
N ASN A 3 -11.47 -6.37 -51.46
CA ASN A 3 -12.26 -6.91 -50.35
C ASN A 3 -11.62 -8.22 -49.89
N ILE A 4 -10.64 -8.11 -49.00
CA ILE A 4 -10.08 -9.26 -48.28
C ILE A 4 -11.20 -9.76 -47.36
N SER A 5 -11.91 -10.78 -47.84
CA SER A 5 -13.01 -11.39 -47.12
C SER A 5 -12.46 -12.24 -45.97
N LEU A 6 -12.96 -12.06 -44.74
CA LEU A 6 -12.55 -12.81 -43.54
C LEU A 6 -12.53 -14.33 -43.76
N ILE A 7 -13.42 -14.81 -44.63
CA ILE A 7 -13.56 -16.22 -45.00
C ILE A 7 -12.32 -16.73 -45.75
N SER A 8 -11.70 -15.92 -46.61
CA SER A 8 -10.46 -16.29 -47.32
C SER A 8 -9.26 -16.35 -46.39
N LEU A 9 -9.21 -15.46 -45.40
CA LEU A 9 -8.17 -15.42 -44.36
C LEU A 9 -8.29 -16.65 -43.43
N LEU A 10 -9.52 -17.01 -43.05
CA LEU A 10 -9.82 -18.21 -42.26
C LEU A 10 -9.43 -19.48 -43.02
N LYS A 11 -9.75 -19.58 -44.32
CA LYS A 11 -9.40 -20.74 -45.15
C LYS A 11 -7.88 -20.92 -45.29
N LEU A 12 -7.15 -19.80 -45.35
CA LEU A 12 -5.69 -19.79 -45.37
C LEU A 12 -5.09 -20.23 -44.01
N ALA A 13 -5.68 -19.80 -42.90
CA ALA A 13 -5.28 -20.21 -41.56
C ALA A 13 -5.50 -21.71 -41.30
N VAL A 14 -6.61 -22.28 -41.78
CA VAL A 14 -6.89 -23.73 -41.66
C VAL A 14 -5.92 -24.57 -42.50
N LYS A 15 -5.50 -24.09 -43.68
CA LYS A 15 -4.51 -24.78 -44.52
C LYS A 15 -3.12 -24.84 -43.85
N HIS A 16 -2.79 -23.85 -43.03
CA HIS A 16 -1.53 -23.77 -42.28
C HIS A 16 -1.73 -23.92 -40.77
N ILE A 17 -2.76 -24.66 -40.34
CA ILE A 17 -3.10 -24.84 -38.92
C ILE A 17 -1.93 -25.43 -38.12
N PHE A 18 -1.13 -26.31 -38.74
CA PHE A 18 0.06 -26.91 -38.14
C PHE A 18 1.16 -25.86 -37.84
N LEU A 19 1.33 -24.89 -38.74
CA LEU A 19 2.28 -23.79 -38.55
C LEU A 19 1.78 -22.81 -37.48
N LEU A 20 0.47 -22.60 -37.39
CA LEU A 20 -0.16 -21.81 -36.33
C LEU A 20 0.01 -22.49 -34.96
N ILE A 21 -0.19 -23.81 -34.88
CA ILE A 21 0.04 -24.61 -33.68
C ILE A 21 1.51 -24.54 -33.24
N PHE A 22 2.46 -24.65 -34.17
CA PHE A 22 3.87 -24.53 -33.85
C PHE A 22 4.24 -23.12 -33.35
N ALA A 23 3.75 -22.07 -34.02
CA ALA A 23 3.95 -20.69 -33.57
C ALA A 23 3.33 -20.44 -32.18
N GLY A 24 2.14 -20.99 -31.93
CA GLY A 24 1.47 -20.95 -30.63
C GLY A 24 2.29 -21.66 -29.56
N LEU A 25 2.87 -22.82 -29.86
CA LEU A 25 3.72 -23.57 -28.94
C LEU A 25 5.01 -22.80 -28.60
N VAL A 26 5.66 -22.18 -29.58
CA VAL A 26 6.86 -21.35 -29.37
C VAL A 26 6.51 -20.13 -28.51
N CYS A 27 5.39 -19.47 -28.79
CA CYS A 27 4.93 -18.33 -28.01
C CYS A 27 4.56 -18.72 -26.58
N ALA A 28 3.91 -19.88 -26.39
CA ALA A 28 3.58 -20.42 -25.08
C ALA A 28 4.84 -20.81 -24.29
N ALA A 29 5.83 -21.43 -24.94
CA ALA A 29 7.11 -21.77 -24.32
C ALA A 29 7.88 -20.50 -23.90
N ALA A 30 7.93 -19.48 -24.76
CA ALA A 30 8.57 -18.20 -24.44
C ALA A 30 7.87 -17.50 -23.27
N ALA A 31 6.53 -17.45 -23.28
CA ALA A 31 5.74 -16.87 -22.19
C ALA A 31 5.92 -17.66 -20.88
N PHE A 32 5.94 -18.99 -20.93
CA PHE A 32 6.15 -19.85 -19.76
C PHE A 32 7.54 -19.64 -19.17
N SER A 33 8.59 -19.61 -20.00
CA SER A 33 9.95 -19.33 -19.55
C SER A 33 10.05 -17.93 -18.92
N TYR A 34 9.40 -16.92 -19.49
CA TYR A 34 9.37 -15.58 -18.91
C TYR A 34 8.68 -15.55 -17.55
N CYS A 35 7.49 -16.16 -17.43
CA CYS A 35 6.76 -16.20 -16.18
C CYS A 35 7.46 -17.02 -15.09
N ASN A 36 8.19 -18.09 -15.44
CA ASN A 36 8.80 -18.97 -14.45
C ASN A 36 10.18 -18.50 -14.00
N PHE A 37 10.97 -17.89 -14.89
CA PHE A 37 12.37 -17.51 -14.58
C PHE A 37 12.57 -16.01 -14.36
N ILE A 38 11.75 -15.14 -14.96
CA ILE A 38 11.98 -13.68 -14.94
C ILE A 38 10.96 -12.95 -14.06
N ALA A 39 9.72 -13.45 -13.96
CA ALA A 39 8.74 -12.86 -13.07
C ALA A 39 9.11 -13.14 -11.60
N GLN A 40 9.88 -12.24 -10.99
CA GLN A 40 10.15 -12.28 -9.56
C GLN A 40 8.82 -12.21 -8.79
N PRO A 41 8.57 -13.16 -7.86
CA PRO A 41 7.35 -13.13 -7.07
C PRO A 41 7.35 -11.85 -6.22
N LYS A 42 6.26 -11.09 -6.30
CA LYS A 42 6.05 -9.87 -5.52
C LYS A 42 5.02 -10.15 -4.44
N TYR A 43 5.48 -10.24 -3.21
CA TYR A 43 4.62 -10.38 -2.03
C TYR A 43 4.32 -9.01 -1.47
N SER A 44 3.09 -8.79 -1.02
CA SER A 44 2.69 -7.53 -0.39
C SER A 44 2.12 -7.78 0.99
N ALA A 45 2.56 -6.98 1.96
CA ALA A 45 2.01 -6.97 3.31
C ALA A 45 1.38 -5.61 3.58
N THR A 46 0.14 -5.61 4.09
CA THR A 46 -0.60 -4.40 4.40
C THR A 46 -0.89 -4.35 5.89
N GLY A 47 -0.54 -3.23 6.51
CA GLY A 47 -0.95 -2.88 7.87
C GLY A 47 -1.79 -1.61 7.85
N SER A 48 -2.59 -1.38 8.90
CA SER A 48 -3.47 -0.22 8.97
C SER A 48 -3.26 0.55 10.27
N VAL A 49 -3.26 1.88 10.17
CA VAL A 49 -3.29 2.82 11.30
C VAL A 49 -4.68 3.43 11.40
N ILE A 50 -5.22 3.55 12.61
CA ILE A 50 -6.49 4.23 12.86
C ILE A 50 -6.19 5.64 13.35
N VAL A 51 -6.69 6.64 12.64
CA VAL A 51 -6.54 8.05 12.99
C VAL A 51 -7.76 8.54 13.75
N THR A 52 -7.53 9.11 14.92
CA THR A 52 -8.61 9.62 15.77
C THR A 52 -8.22 10.87 16.52
N ASN A 53 -9.22 11.69 16.88
CA ASN A 53 -9.04 12.86 17.76
C ASN A 53 -8.94 12.50 19.26
N GLY A 54 -8.71 11.23 19.61
CA GLY A 54 -8.68 10.74 21.00
C GLY A 54 -10.07 10.58 21.65
N SER A 55 -11.17 10.99 21.00
CA SER A 55 -12.53 10.76 21.51
C SER A 55 -13.06 9.35 21.16
N ILE A 56 -12.61 8.81 20.02
CA ILE A 56 -13.15 7.59 19.39
C ILE A 56 -12.48 6.30 19.85
N ILE A 57 -11.22 6.35 20.30
CA ILE A 57 -10.46 5.21 20.85
C ILE A 57 -9.85 5.62 22.20
N ASN A 58 -10.66 5.63 23.25
CA ASN A 58 -10.16 5.65 24.63
C ASN A 58 -10.01 4.22 25.13
N ASN A 59 -8.92 3.55 24.74
CA ASN A 59 -8.50 2.31 25.39
C ASN A 59 -7.21 2.58 26.15
N ASN A 60 -7.23 3.53 27.09
CA ASN A 60 -6.24 3.49 28.15
C ASN A 60 -6.67 2.39 29.13
N ALA A 61 -6.23 1.16 28.88
CA ALA A 61 -6.34 0.03 29.82
C ALA A 61 -5.35 0.17 30.99
N SER A 62 -5.02 1.41 31.37
CA SER A 62 -4.01 1.77 32.37
C SER A 62 -4.39 3.04 33.12
N ASP A 63 -5.68 3.22 33.42
CA ASP A 63 -6.07 3.98 34.61
C ASP A 63 -7.35 3.42 35.21
N THR A 64 -7.14 2.61 36.24
CA THR A 64 -8.13 2.22 37.22
C THR A 64 -8.79 3.47 37.81
N ALA A 65 -10.13 3.50 37.84
CA ALA A 65 -10.99 4.46 38.56
C ALA A 65 -11.62 5.65 37.80
N SER A 66 -12.06 5.48 36.55
CA SER A 66 -13.18 6.28 35.99
C SER A 66 -13.93 5.51 34.89
N GLN A 67 -14.47 4.34 35.23
CA GLN A 67 -15.56 3.73 34.47
C GLN A 67 -16.82 4.60 34.62
N THR A 68 -17.55 4.81 33.51
CA THR A 68 -18.85 5.51 33.35
C THR A 68 -18.83 6.93 32.78
N SER A 69 -18.20 7.11 31.64
CA SER A 69 -18.78 7.98 30.62
C SER A 69 -18.69 7.27 29.29
N SER A 70 -19.81 6.70 28.83
CA SER A 70 -19.99 6.40 27.41
C SER A 70 -19.82 7.74 26.70
N LYS A 71 -18.59 8.05 26.27
CA LYS A 71 -18.29 9.29 25.59
C LYS A 71 -19.03 9.20 24.26
N ASN A 72 -20.19 9.85 24.18
CA ASN A 72 -21.01 9.84 22.98
C ASN A 72 -20.17 10.44 21.86
N VAL A 73 -19.70 9.59 20.94
CA VAL A 73 -18.97 10.01 19.75
C VAL A 73 -19.89 10.95 18.98
N SER A 74 -19.51 12.22 18.90
CA SER A 74 -20.30 13.23 18.20
C SER A 74 -19.93 13.25 16.71
N TYR A 75 -20.84 13.76 15.87
CA TYR A 75 -20.55 14.00 14.46
C TYR A 75 -19.34 14.93 14.27
N THR A 76 -19.12 15.86 15.22
CA THR A 76 -17.94 16.73 15.25
C THR A 76 -16.65 15.94 15.46
N ASP A 77 -16.65 14.93 16.35
CA ASP A 77 -15.48 14.06 16.59
C ASP A 77 -15.12 13.24 15.35
N ILE A 78 -16.13 12.72 14.63
CA ILE A 78 -15.92 11.95 13.40
C ILE A 78 -15.31 12.85 12.31
N ASN A 79 -15.88 14.03 12.07
CA ASN A 79 -15.36 14.95 11.05
C ASN A 79 -13.95 15.46 11.36
N ALA A 80 -13.67 15.80 12.63
CA ALA A 80 -12.32 16.19 13.05
C ALA A 80 -11.32 15.06 12.79
N SER A 81 -11.70 13.82 13.09
CA SER A 81 -10.86 12.65 12.87
C SER A 81 -10.65 12.34 11.39
N LEU A 82 -11.64 12.59 10.53
CA LEU A 82 -11.49 12.47 9.07
C LEU A 82 -10.52 13.52 8.51
N GLN A 83 -10.60 14.77 8.96
CA GLN A 83 -9.65 15.82 8.56
C GLN A 83 -8.23 15.49 9.04
N LEU A 84 -8.08 14.99 10.26
CA LEU A 84 -6.79 14.50 10.76
C LEU A 84 -6.27 13.33 9.93
N ALA A 85 -7.14 12.44 9.44
CA ALA A 85 -6.72 11.31 8.61
C ALA A 85 -6.14 11.77 7.27
N ASP A 86 -6.65 12.86 6.68
CA ASP A 86 -6.02 13.47 5.49
C ASP A 86 -4.64 14.04 5.83
N THR A 87 -4.54 14.85 6.88
CA THR A 87 -3.25 15.43 7.30
C THR A 87 -2.22 14.35 7.64
N ILE A 88 -2.61 13.31 8.38
CA ILE A 88 -1.71 12.21 8.75
C ILE A 88 -1.33 11.38 7.53
N ASN A 89 -2.23 11.18 6.57
CA ASN A 89 -1.89 10.52 5.31
C ASN A 89 -0.77 11.27 4.57
N ASP A 90 -0.82 12.60 4.54
CA ASP A 90 0.23 13.41 3.90
C ASP A 90 1.54 13.38 4.69
N ILE A 91 1.48 13.47 6.02
CA ILE A 91 2.64 13.32 6.90
C ILE A 91 3.33 11.96 6.65
N LEU A 92 2.58 10.86 6.65
CA LEU A 92 3.12 9.51 6.44
C LEU A 92 3.65 9.26 5.02
N ASN A 93 3.29 10.10 4.04
CA ASN A 93 3.84 10.07 2.68
C ASN A 93 5.12 10.92 2.51
N THR A 94 5.55 11.62 3.56
CA THR A 94 6.78 12.43 3.57
C THR A 94 8.02 11.57 3.45
N ASN A 95 9.12 12.10 2.92
CA ASN A 95 10.35 11.32 2.71
C ASN A 95 11.06 10.94 4.02
N ASP A 96 10.86 11.70 5.10
CA ASP A 96 11.67 11.56 6.32
C ASP A 96 11.32 10.31 7.13
N ILE A 97 10.05 9.89 7.16
CA ILE A 97 9.69 8.60 7.78
C ILE A 97 10.38 7.41 7.09
N TYR A 98 10.61 7.47 5.77
CA TYR A 98 11.35 6.42 5.06
C TYR A 98 12.86 6.47 5.33
N LYS A 99 13.42 7.64 5.66
CA LYS A 99 14.80 7.75 6.13
C LYS A 99 14.95 7.14 7.52
N LEU A 100 13.99 7.40 8.41
CA LEU A 100 13.94 6.78 9.74
C LEU A 100 13.82 5.26 9.65
N LEU A 101 12.92 4.75 8.80
CA LEU A 101 12.78 3.31 8.53
C LEU A 101 14.07 2.70 7.96
N SER A 102 14.72 3.39 7.01
CA SER A 102 16.01 2.96 6.46
C SER A 102 17.07 2.84 7.56
N ASN A 103 17.10 3.78 8.49
CA ASN A 103 18.04 3.79 9.60
C ASN A 103 17.75 2.65 10.61
N GLU A 104 16.48 2.39 10.95
CA GLU A 104 16.07 1.25 11.80
C GLU A 104 16.43 -0.09 11.15
N GLU A 105 16.35 -0.17 9.82
CA GLU A 105 16.76 -1.33 9.02
C GLU A 105 18.28 -1.35 8.72
N GLN A 106 19.09 -0.64 9.50
CA GLN A 106 20.56 -0.58 9.39
C GLN A 106 21.06 -0.19 7.98
N ASN A 107 20.34 0.71 7.31
CA ASN A 107 20.64 1.18 5.94
C ASN A 107 20.69 0.06 4.89
N ARG A 108 20.01 -1.07 5.13
CA ARG A 108 19.90 -2.18 4.17
C ARG A 108 19.16 -1.79 2.89
N TYR A 109 18.28 -0.79 2.97
CA TYR A 109 17.51 -0.25 1.85
C TYR A 109 17.63 1.27 1.85
N SER A 110 17.75 1.86 0.67
CA SER A 110 17.67 3.32 0.55
C SER A 110 16.22 3.78 0.76
N TYR A 111 16.04 5.00 1.28
CA TYR A 111 14.71 5.60 1.45
C TYR A 111 13.91 5.62 0.14
N SER A 112 14.56 5.86 -1.01
CA SER A 112 13.91 5.86 -2.32
C SER A 112 13.43 4.47 -2.73
N ASN A 113 14.17 3.42 -2.37
CA ASN A 113 13.75 2.05 -2.62
C ASN A 113 12.54 1.68 -1.75
N LEU A 114 12.59 2.01 -0.46
CA LEU A 114 11.48 1.79 0.47
C LEU A 114 10.22 2.53 0.02
N LYS A 115 10.35 3.82 -0.33
CA LYS A 115 9.23 4.63 -0.84
C LYS A 115 8.64 4.03 -2.11
N GLY A 116 9.46 3.67 -3.09
CA GLY A 116 9.01 3.10 -4.36
C GLY A 116 8.35 1.72 -4.24
N ARG A 117 8.59 0.99 -3.13
CA ARG A 117 8.00 -0.31 -2.83
C ARG A 117 6.86 -0.23 -1.81
N SER A 118 6.51 0.99 -1.37
CA SER A 118 5.48 1.23 -0.37
C SER A 118 4.29 1.95 -0.99
N THR A 119 3.13 1.81 -0.38
CA THR A 119 1.94 2.59 -0.69
C THR A 119 1.27 2.96 0.62
N VAL A 120 1.18 4.25 0.91
CA VAL A 120 0.48 4.78 2.08
C VAL A 120 -0.74 5.54 1.55
N LYS A 121 -1.93 5.05 1.88
CA LYS A 121 -3.18 5.67 1.44
C LYS A 121 -4.28 5.49 2.46
N ARG A 122 -5.16 6.49 2.55
CA ARG A 122 -6.43 6.30 3.24
C ARG A 122 -7.28 5.25 2.53
N ARG A 123 -7.96 4.38 3.29
CA ARG A 123 -8.74 3.27 2.74
C ARG A 123 -9.90 3.75 1.86
N SER A 124 -10.54 4.83 2.27
CA SER A 124 -11.55 5.58 1.50
C SER A 124 -11.63 7.01 2.03
N THR A 125 -12.35 7.90 1.34
CA THR A 125 -12.52 9.31 1.75
C THR A 125 -13.16 9.45 3.13
N ASP A 126 -14.08 8.56 3.47
CA ASP A 126 -14.81 8.56 4.75
C ASP A 126 -14.20 7.58 5.78
N SER A 127 -12.97 7.12 5.54
CA SER A 127 -12.30 6.17 6.42
C SER A 127 -11.34 6.85 7.38
N LEU A 128 -11.36 6.42 8.64
CA LEU A 128 -10.33 6.73 9.63
C LEU A 128 -9.09 5.85 9.48
N PHE A 129 -9.13 4.85 8.59
CA PHE A 129 -8.04 3.90 8.38
C PHE A 129 -7.09 4.38 7.28
N ILE A 130 -5.81 4.40 7.60
CA ILE A 130 -4.72 4.59 6.65
C ILE A 130 -4.04 3.24 6.47
N ASP A 131 -4.09 2.72 5.24
CA ASP A 131 -3.48 1.47 4.86
C ASP A 131 -2.06 1.73 4.34
N VAL A 132 -1.11 0.98 4.89
CA VAL A 132 0.31 0.99 4.54
C VAL A 132 0.65 -0.37 3.97
N THR A 133 0.99 -0.43 2.69
CA THR A 133 1.37 -1.66 2.00
C THR A 133 2.85 -1.59 1.61
N PHE A 134 3.60 -2.66 1.88
CA PHE A 134 4.97 -2.85 1.38
C PHE A 134 5.04 -4.07 0.48
N THR A 135 5.72 -3.93 -0.67
CA THR A 135 5.93 -5.02 -1.63
C THR A 135 7.39 -5.48 -1.62
N ALA A 136 7.61 -6.75 -1.32
CA ALA A 136 8.92 -7.38 -1.22
C ALA A 136 9.04 -8.66 -2.04
N SER A 137 10.24 -9.22 -2.12
CA SER A 137 10.50 -10.46 -2.85
C SER A 137 10.17 -11.71 -2.01
N THR A 138 10.06 -11.55 -0.68
CA THR A 138 9.56 -12.59 0.23
C THR A 138 8.45 -12.04 1.12
N PRO A 139 7.49 -12.88 1.56
CA PRO A 139 6.41 -12.44 2.44
C PRO A 139 6.93 -11.95 3.80
N GLU A 140 7.99 -12.58 4.34
CA GLU A 140 8.59 -12.19 5.62
C GLU A 140 9.23 -10.80 5.54
N GLU A 141 9.86 -10.46 4.42
CA GLU A 141 10.45 -9.14 4.19
C GLU A 141 9.36 -8.07 4.09
N ALA A 142 8.29 -8.33 3.33
CA ALA A 142 7.16 -7.41 3.21
C ALA A 142 6.52 -7.14 4.58
N GLN A 143 6.26 -8.20 5.35
CA GLN A 143 5.68 -8.10 6.68
C GLN A 143 6.61 -7.36 7.66
N ARG A 144 7.92 -7.64 7.63
CA ARG A 144 8.88 -6.95 8.50
C ARG A 144 8.86 -5.44 8.23
N LEU A 145 8.96 -5.04 6.97
CA LEU A 145 8.97 -3.62 6.59
C LEU A 145 7.66 -2.92 6.98
N ALA A 146 6.51 -3.55 6.70
CA ALA A 146 5.21 -3.01 7.09
C ALA A 146 5.10 -2.84 8.61
N ASN A 147 5.47 -3.86 9.40
CA ASN A 147 5.41 -3.80 10.86
C ASN A 147 6.34 -2.75 11.46
N ARG A 148 7.55 -2.60 10.91
CA ARG A 148 8.51 -1.57 11.34
C ARG A 148 8.00 -0.18 11.04
N PHE A 149 7.48 0.04 9.84
CA PHE A 149 6.84 1.31 9.48
C PHE A 149 5.67 1.65 10.42
N LEU A 150 4.79 0.68 10.70
CA LEU A 150 3.68 0.88 11.63
C LEU A 150 4.12 1.18 13.07
N LYS A 151 5.28 0.66 13.49
CA LYS A 151 5.84 0.95 14.81
C LYS A 151 6.38 2.38 14.88
N LEU A 152 6.98 2.88 13.81
CA LEU A 152 7.50 4.25 13.71
C LEU A 152 6.41 5.30 13.49
N ALA A 153 5.31 4.93 12.83
CA ALA A 153 4.27 5.87 12.43
C ALA A 153 3.68 6.70 13.60
N PRO A 154 3.30 6.12 14.76
CA PRO A 154 2.76 6.89 15.88
C PRO A 154 3.74 7.95 16.42
N GLU A 155 5.01 7.57 16.58
CA GLU A 155 6.06 8.48 17.08
C GLU A 155 6.34 9.61 16.08
N TYR A 156 6.41 9.29 14.78
CA TYR A 156 6.59 10.28 13.72
C TYR A 156 5.42 11.27 13.61
N ILE A 157 4.18 10.78 13.69
CA ILE A 157 2.98 11.64 13.72
C ILE A 157 3.02 12.55 14.95
N ALA A 158 3.41 12.00 16.10
CA ALA A 158 3.53 12.72 17.35
C ALA A 158 4.71 13.68 17.40
N ASP A 159 5.57 13.80 16.38
CA ASP A 159 6.57 14.88 16.26
C ASP A 159 6.03 16.06 15.45
N TYR A 160 5.18 15.78 14.45
CA TYR A 160 4.56 16.78 13.58
C TYR A 160 3.35 17.49 14.21
N ILE A 161 2.54 16.77 15.00
CA ILE A 161 1.30 17.31 15.59
C ILE A 161 1.47 18.06 16.94
N PRO A 162 2.41 17.77 17.86
CA PRO A 162 2.54 18.52 19.13
C PRO A 162 3.10 19.94 18.94
N SER A 163 3.64 20.21 17.75
CA SER A 163 4.40 21.42 17.39
C SER A 163 3.60 22.39 16.50
N ALA A 164 2.31 22.15 16.27
CA ALA A 164 1.54 22.88 15.28
C ALA A 164 1.38 24.37 15.64
N ASN A 165 2.24 25.22 15.07
CA ASN A 165 2.04 26.65 14.90
C ASN A 165 2.41 27.00 13.45
N ALA A 166 1.52 27.69 12.74
CA ALA A 166 1.77 28.19 11.39
C ALA A 166 1.40 29.67 11.30
N ALA A 167 2.37 30.50 10.88
CA ALA A 167 2.15 31.87 10.44
C ALA A 167 2.92 32.07 9.12
N VAL A 168 2.32 32.83 8.21
CA VAL A 168 2.71 33.03 6.79
C VAL A 168 4.15 33.50 6.63
#